data_AF-A0A257U643-F1
#
_entry.id   AF-A0A257U643-F1
#
_cell.length_a   1.000
_cell.length_b   1.000
_cell.length_c   1.000
_cell.angle_alpha   90.00
_cell.angle_beta   90.00
_cell.angle_gamma   90.00
#
_symmetry.space_group_name_H-M   'P 1'
#
loop_
_entity.id
_entity.type
_entity.pdbx_description
1 polymer ?
#
loop_
_entity_poly.entity_id
_entity_poly.type
_entity_poly.pdbx_seq_one_letter_code
_entity_poly.pdbx_strand_id
1 'polypeptide(L)'
;MRTALAQALAWPERTMIAEMREKIATQLREFWDAGIRGPDFVWAATGPALEAYSKHPAVKKANAPGEVMIVSEFLRAVRRIVVDFVVARVLSRGEGGESVSGLDDVTTYYLLHRYDFGLKDAPVGPCILYAVSCGLSDHVLADHLDILLRTGGQAAEDEDDDETPEAAGDQPEPQEGTGSTVRLKDWKARRRLSMGYDPAVDSASARAAAQQPSLFPEGEKPPAHSRQVPLIDQAHRLMHLWRAGDVVKVDEYLELRGLRRSRLFGQLLQALIELSETGSEERALLETISNHLKERGVQFESGQKEMFEP
;
A
#
# COMPACT_ATOMS: atom_id res chain seq x y z
N MET A 1 -4.73 31.24 32.27
CA MET A 1 -6.20 31.29 32.06
C MET A 1 -6.64 30.83 30.66
N ARG A 2 -6.05 31.30 29.54
CA ARG A 2 -6.43 30.86 28.17
C ARG A 2 -6.27 29.35 27.91
N THR A 3 -5.23 28.72 28.42
CA THR A 3 -4.96 27.27 28.21
C THR A 3 -5.95 26.37 28.95
N ALA A 4 -6.39 26.76 30.16
CA ALA A 4 -7.36 26.00 30.95
C ALA A 4 -8.79 26.08 30.38
N LEU A 5 -9.17 27.24 29.82
CA LEU A 5 -10.45 27.43 29.15
C LEU A 5 -10.52 26.66 27.81
N ALA A 6 -9.40 26.64 27.06
CA ALA A 6 -9.27 25.83 25.85
C ALA A 6 -9.37 24.32 26.14
N GLN A 7 -8.80 23.84 27.26
CA GLN A 7 -8.95 22.45 27.69
C GLN A 7 -10.38 22.13 28.17
N ALA A 8 -11.12 23.07 28.76
CA ALA A 8 -12.51 22.84 29.17
C ALA A 8 -13.49 22.77 27.99
N LEU A 9 -13.20 23.50 26.90
CA LEU A 9 -14.00 23.54 25.65
C LEU A 9 -13.50 22.58 24.56
N ALA A 10 -12.46 21.80 24.83
CA ALA A 10 -11.85 20.96 23.81
C ALA A 10 -12.72 19.74 23.47
N TRP A 11 -12.92 19.53 22.17
CA TRP A 11 -13.82 18.53 21.64
C TRP A 11 -13.13 17.16 21.49
N PRO A 12 -13.84 16.03 21.65
CA PRO A 12 -13.24 14.70 21.49
C PRO A 12 -12.79 14.46 20.04
N GLU A 13 -11.53 14.03 19.85
CA GLU A 13 -10.97 13.66 18.55
C GLU A 13 -11.86 12.70 17.77
N ARG A 14 -12.40 11.64 18.41
CA ARG A 14 -13.24 10.64 17.74
C ARG A 14 -14.48 11.25 17.09
N THR A 15 -15.12 12.20 17.76
CA THR A 15 -16.33 12.87 17.26
C THR A 15 -15.99 13.78 16.09
N MET A 16 -14.90 14.55 16.19
CA MET A 16 -14.44 15.40 15.09
C MET A 16 -14.00 14.55 13.87
N ILE A 17 -13.31 13.43 14.07
CA ILE A 17 -12.92 12.53 12.97
C ILE A 17 -14.16 11.97 12.28
N ALA A 18 -15.21 11.63 13.03
CA ALA A 18 -16.47 11.16 12.44
C ALA A 18 -17.13 12.25 11.58
N GLU A 19 -17.20 13.49 12.04
CA GLU A 19 -17.74 14.61 11.26
C GLU A 19 -16.87 14.90 10.01
N MET A 20 -15.54 14.89 10.16
CA MET A 20 -14.62 15.04 9.02
C MET A 20 -14.87 13.93 7.99
N ARG A 21 -15.00 12.68 8.42
CA ARG A 21 -15.27 11.53 7.52
C ARG A 21 -16.56 11.74 6.75
N GLU A 22 -17.63 12.17 7.40
CA GLU A 22 -18.91 12.41 6.74
C GLU A 22 -18.81 13.53 5.69
N LYS A 23 -18.23 14.68 6.06
CA LYS A 23 -18.09 15.83 5.16
C LYS A 23 -17.17 15.54 3.98
N ILE A 24 -16.00 14.95 4.25
CA ILE A 24 -15.05 14.53 3.22
C ILE A 24 -15.72 13.52 2.29
N ALA A 25 -16.38 12.48 2.82
CA ALA A 25 -17.00 11.46 1.98
C ALA A 25 -18.10 12.03 1.08
N THR A 26 -18.90 12.98 1.57
CA THR A 26 -19.89 13.68 0.75
C THR A 26 -19.23 14.46 -0.39
N GLN A 27 -18.24 15.29 -0.09
CA GLN A 27 -17.52 16.06 -1.11
C GLN A 27 -16.82 15.17 -2.14
N LEU A 28 -16.16 14.10 -1.69
CA LEU A 28 -15.46 13.16 -2.57
C LEU A 28 -16.42 12.37 -3.45
N ARG A 29 -17.62 12.02 -2.96
CA ARG A 29 -18.68 11.41 -3.77
C ARG A 29 -19.16 12.35 -4.87
N GLU A 30 -19.39 13.62 -4.56
CA GLU A 30 -19.80 14.61 -5.56
C GLU A 30 -18.75 14.76 -6.68
N PHE A 31 -17.47 14.90 -6.32
CA PHE A 31 -16.40 14.91 -7.31
C PHE A 31 -16.29 13.61 -8.08
N TRP A 32 -16.53 12.49 -7.40
CA TRP A 32 -16.55 11.19 -8.04
C TRP A 32 -17.67 11.13 -9.10
N ASP A 33 -18.90 11.48 -8.74
CA ASP A 33 -20.03 11.43 -9.65
C ASP A 33 -19.90 12.45 -10.80
N ALA A 34 -19.18 13.56 -10.56
CA ALA A 34 -18.81 14.55 -11.58
C ALA A 34 -17.62 14.14 -12.48
N GLY A 35 -17.02 12.96 -12.28
CA GLY A 35 -15.90 12.49 -13.11
C GLY A 35 -14.52 13.10 -12.78
N ILE A 36 -14.42 13.93 -11.74
CA ILE A 36 -13.15 14.51 -11.28
C ILE A 36 -12.40 13.44 -10.48
N ARG A 37 -11.09 13.25 -10.69
CA ARG A 37 -10.28 12.20 -10.03
C ARG A 37 -8.87 12.70 -9.75
N GLY A 38 -8.08 11.87 -9.07
CA GLY A 38 -6.65 12.10 -8.89
C GLY A 38 -6.25 12.72 -7.56
N PRO A 39 -4.97 13.10 -7.42
CA PRO A 39 -4.37 13.58 -6.16
C PRO A 39 -5.02 14.86 -5.63
N ASP A 40 -5.66 15.65 -6.51
CA ASP A 40 -6.36 16.88 -6.16
C ASP A 40 -7.52 16.67 -5.18
N PHE A 41 -8.01 15.43 -5.07
CA PHE A 41 -8.99 15.03 -4.07
C PHE A 41 -8.52 15.35 -2.65
N VAL A 42 -7.23 15.19 -2.37
CA VAL A 42 -6.64 15.48 -1.05
C VAL A 42 -6.81 16.96 -0.70
N TRP A 43 -6.51 17.84 -1.65
CA TRP A 43 -6.64 19.28 -1.48
C TRP A 43 -8.10 19.69 -1.33
N ALA A 44 -8.97 19.14 -2.18
CA ALA A 44 -10.39 19.46 -2.18
C ALA A 44 -11.13 18.98 -0.91
N ALA A 45 -10.66 17.89 -0.29
CA ALA A 45 -11.16 17.40 0.99
C ALA A 45 -10.70 18.21 2.21
N THR A 46 -9.60 18.97 2.08
CA THR A 46 -9.02 19.71 3.21
C THR A 46 -9.96 20.81 3.70
N GLY A 47 -10.67 21.50 2.80
CA GLY A 47 -11.64 22.55 3.16
C GLY A 47 -12.79 22.04 4.04
N PRO A 48 -13.59 21.05 3.58
CA PRO A 48 -14.66 20.44 4.37
C PRO A 48 -14.18 19.88 5.72
N ALA A 49 -12.99 19.30 5.74
CA ALA A 49 -12.39 18.79 6.97
C ALA A 49 -11.99 19.92 7.94
N LEU A 50 -11.44 21.02 7.42
CA LEU A 50 -11.03 22.17 8.20
C LEU A 50 -12.24 22.86 8.82
N GLU A 51 -13.40 22.85 8.15
CA GLU A 51 -14.65 23.35 8.71
C GLU A 51 -15.06 22.58 9.97
N ALA A 52 -14.86 21.25 10.02
CA ALA A 52 -15.11 20.46 11.24
C ALA A 52 -14.07 20.74 12.34
N TYR A 53 -12.79 20.86 11.96
CA TYR A 53 -11.70 21.11 12.91
C TYR A 53 -11.74 22.52 13.52
N SER A 54 -12.02 23.54 12.72
CA SER A 54 -11.97 24.95 13.14
C SER A 54 -13.18 25.42 13.98
N LYS A 55 -14.26 24.63 14.06
CA LYS A 55 -15.40 24.88 14.95
C LYS A 55 -15.01 24.90 16.43
N HIS A 56 -13.89 24.27 16.78
CA HIS A 56 -13.46 24.10 18.15
C HIS A 56 -12.12 24.79 18.40
N PRO A 57 -11.95 25.48 19.54
CA PRO A 57 -10.68 26.13 19.88
C PRO A 57 -9.51 25.15 20.04
N ALA A 58 -9.81 23.90 20.40
CA ALA A 58 -8.85 22.80 20.52
C ALA A 58 -9.57 21.45 20.38
N VAL A 59 -8.87 20.45 19.85
CA VAL A 59 -9.35 19.06 19.76
C VAL A 59 -8.48 18.19 20.66
N LYS A 60 -9.09 17.48 21.62
CA LYS A 60 -8.39 16.59 22.55
C LYS A 60 -8.09 15.25 21.91
N LYS A 61 -6.85 14.77 22.06
CA LYS A 61 -6.45 13.44 21.59
C LYS A 61 -7.18 12.34 22.36
N ALA A 62 -7.63 11.30 21.65
CA ALA A 62 -8.30 10.15 22.23
C ALA A 62 -7.34 9.22 22.98
N ASN A 63 -6.08 9.15 22.53
CA ASN A 63 -5.07 8.22 23.05
C ASN A 63 -4.07 8.88 24.02
N ALA A 64 -4.13 10.20 24.19
CA ALA A 64 -3.22 10.95 25.05
C ALA A 64 -4.01 12.01 25.87
N PRO A 65 -4.42 11.67 27.10
CA PRO A 65 -5.19 12.57 27.95
C PRO A 65 -4.45 13.90 28.20
N GLY A 66 -5.11 15.01 27.91
CA GLY A 66 -4.56 16.36 28.12
C GLY A 66 -3.79 16.94 26.93
N GLU A 67 -3.47 16.13 25.92
CA GLU A 67 -2.88 16.61 24.67
C GLU A 67 -3.94 17.10 23.68
N VAL A 68 -3.55 18.08 22.87
CA VAL A 68 -4.36 18.61 21.78
C VAL A 68 -3.78 18.19 20.44
N MET A 69 -4.66 17.96 19.47
CA MET A 69 -4.27 17.69 18.09
C MET A 69 -3.61 18.92 17.48
N ILE A 70 -2.46 18.74 16.82
CA ILE A 70 -1.79 19.81 16.06
C ILE A 70 -2.18 19.77 14.58
N VAL A 71 -1.95 20.87 13.87
CA VAL A 71 -2.32 21.00 12.44
C VAL A 71 -1.72 19.89 11.57
N SER A 72 -0.47 19.47 11.84
CA SER A 72 0.16 18.41 11.06
C SER A 72 -0.48 17.03 11.29
N GLU A 73 -0.99 16.76 12.49
CA GLU A 73 -1.77 15.55 12.80
C GLU A 73 -3.14 15.60 12.12
N PHE A 74 -3.82 16.74 12.16
CA PHE A 74 -5.05 16.98 11.43
C PHE A 74 -4.87 16.73 9.92
N LEU A 75 -3.86 17.35 9.29
CA LEU A 75 -3.59 17.16 7.86
C LEU A 75 -3.28 15.70 7.51
N ARG A 76 -2.59 14.97 8.40
CA ARG A 76 -2.36 13.53 8.23
C ARG A 76 -3.66 12.74 8.31
N ALA A 77 -4.56 13.08 9.24
CA ALA A 77 -5.86 12.44 9.36
C ALA A 77 -6.73 12.70 8.12
N VAL A 78 -6.76 13.92 7.59
CA VAL A 78 -7.45 14.26 6.33
C VAL A 78 -6.93 13.41 5.19
N ARG A 79 -5.61 13.39 4.97
CA ARG A 79 -4.98 12.60 3.91
C ARG A 79 -5.34 11.12 4.02
N ARG A 80 -5.34 10.58 5.23
CA ARG A 80 -5.69 9.17 5.44
C ARG A 80 -7.15 8.87 5.11
N ILE A 81 -8.09 9.73 5.53
CA ILE A 81 -9.52 9.57 5.21
C ILE A 81 -9.75 9.59 3.69
N VAL A 82 -9.09 10.50 2.97
CA VAL A 82 -9.20 10.59 1.50
C VAL A 82 -8.67 9.34 0.82
N VAL A 83 -7.49 8.87 1.24
CA VAL A 83 -6.87 7.65 0.70
C VAL A 83 -7.75 6.43 0.97
N ASP A 84 -8.24 6.25 2.20
CA ASP A 84 -9.11 5.14 2.56
C ASP A 84 -10.39 5.16 1.70
N PHE A 85 -10.95 6.35 1.43
CA PHE A 85 -12.11 6.49 0.54
C PHE A 85 -11.81 6.03 -0.89
N VAL A 86 -10.70 6.49 -1.48
CA VAL A 86 -10.33 6.14 -2.85
C VAL A 86 -10.03 4.64 -2.95
N VAL A 87 -9.25 4.08 -2.02
CA VAL A 87 -8.92 2.65 -2.00
C VAL A 87 -10.17 1.79 -1.83
N ALA A 88 -11.06 2.14 -0.90
CA ALA A 88 -12.33 1.43 -0.74
C ALA A 88 -13.12 1.44 -2.06
N ARG A 89 -13.15 2.57 -2.77
CA ARG A 89 -13.84 2.66 -4.06
C ARG A 89 -13.19 1.80 -5.14
N VAL A 90 -11.86 1.73 -5.17
CA VAL A 90 -11.10 0.87 -6.10
C VAL A 90 -11.37 -0.61 -5.82
N LEU A 91 -11.40 -1.02 -4.55
CA LEU A 91 -11.60 -2.41 -4.14
C LEU A 91 -13.09 -2.85 -4.23
N SER A 92 -14.04 -1.95 -4.01
CA SER A 92 -15.49 -2.25 -4.04
C SER A 92 -16.09 -2.30 -5.45
N ARG A 93 -15.31 -2.19 -6.52
CA ARG A 93 -15.83 -2.38 -7.90
C ARG A 93 -16.27 -3.84 -8.15
N GLY A 94 -15.82 -4.79 -7.32
CA GLY A 94 -16.08 -6.22 -7.47
C GLY A 94 -17.32 -6.80 -6.78
N GLU A 95 -17.74 -6.33 -5.59
CA GLU A 95 -18.96 -6.76 -4.87
C GLU A 95 -19.04 -6.07 -3.48
N GLY A 96 -20.22 -5.57 -3.09
CA GLY A 96 -20.56 -5.21 -1.70
C GLY A 96 -19.79 -4.05 -1.06
N GLY A 97 -20.46 -2.91 -0.84
CA GLY A 97 -19.91 -1.67 -0.28
C GLY A 97 -19.54 -1.71 1.21
N GLU A 98 -18.79 -2.72 1.66
CA GLU A 98 -18.20 -2.75 3.00
C GLU A 98 -16.88 -1.95 3.02
N SER A 99 -16.66 -1.20 4.09
CA SER A 99 -15.45 -0.38 4.25
C SER A 99 -14.22 -1.28 4.33
N VAL A 100 -13.43 -1.34 3.26
CA VAL A 100 -12.16 -2.06 3.26
C VAL A 100 -11.17 -1.28 4.11
N SER A 101 -10.92 -1.76 5.32
CA SER A 101 -9.88 -1.25 6.21
C SER A 101 -8.81 -2.32 6.43
N GLY A 102 -7.56 -1.89 6.58
CA GLY A 102 -6.45 -2.81 6.88
C GLY A 102 -5.55 -3.18 5.70
N LEU A 103 -5.64 -2.47 4.57
CA LEU A 103 -4.61 -2.57 3.53
C LEU A 103 -3.33 -1.89 4.04
N ASP A 104 -2.19 -2.53 3.79
CA ASP A 104 -0.89 -1.95 4.15
C ASP A 104 -0.58 -0.71 3.29
N ASP A 105 0.26 0.17 3.80
CA ASP A 105 0.57 1.46 3.18
C ASP A 105 1.23 1.33 1.80
N VAL A 106 2.01 0.27 1.60
CA VAL A 106 2.72 0.02 0.35
C VAL A 106 1.74 -0.43 -0.74
N THR A 107 0.85 -1.36 -0.41
CA THR A 107 -0.22 -1.80 -1.31
C THR A 107 -1.21 -0.66 -1.58
N THR A 108 -1.52 0.16 -0.57
CA THR A 108 -2.36 1.35 -0.71
C THR A 108 -1.76 2.33 -1.72
N TYR A 109 -0.48 2.67 -1.57
CA TYR A 109 0.22 3.52 -2.53
C TYR A 109 0.17 2.94 -3.96
N TYR A 110 0.45 1.63 -4.09
CA TYR A 110 0.46 0.96 -5.39
C TYR A 110 -0.90 1.08 -6.10
N LEU A 111 -2.00 0.84 -5.38
CA LEU A 111 -3.35 0.94 -5.95
C LEU A 111 -3.71 2.36 -6.36
N LEU A 112 -3.38 3.37 -5.55
CA LEU A 112 -3.61 4.78 -5.89
C LEU A 112 -2.87 5.16 -7.17
N HIS A 113 -1.58 4.85 -7.24
CA HIS A 113 -0.76 5.14 -8.42
C HIS A 113 -1.30 4.39 -9.64
N ARG A 114 -1.58 3.09 -9.51
CA ARG A 114 -2.07 2.28 -10.63
C ARG A 114 -3.44 2.74 -11.12
N TYR A 115 -4.31 3.19 -10.23
CA TYR A 115 -5.64 3.71 -10.57
C TYR A 115 -5.57 4.99 -11.41
N ASP A 116 -4.75 5.96 -11.01
CA ASP A 116 -4.69 7.26 -11.69
C ASP A 116 -3.75 7.28 -12.90
N PHE A 117 -2.63 6.56 -12.83
CA PHE A 117 -1.53 6.66 -13.81
C PHE A 117 -1.23 5.34 -14.54
N GLY A 118 -1.77 4.21 -14.08
CA GLY A 118 -1.42 2.89 -14.61
C GLY A 118 0.05 2.55 -14.37
N LEU A 119 0.73 2.03 -15.40
CA LEU A 119 2.18 1.77 -15.41
C LEU A 119 2.98 2.83 -16.20
N LYS A 120 2.31 3.93 -16.58
CA LYS A 120 2.91 4.99 -17.40
C LYS A 120 3.68 5.97 -16.52
N ASP A 121 4.46 6.83 -17.16
CA ASP A 121 5.12 7.94 -16.47
C ASP A 121 4.09 8.88 -15.86
N ALA A 122 4.27 9.15 -14.58
CA ALA A 122 3.43 9.98 -13.75
C ALA A 122 4.25 11.17 -13.21
N PRO A 123 3.68 12.37 -13.10
CA PRO A 123 4.36 13.50 -12.47
C PRO A 123 4.75 13.18 -11.02
N VAL A 124 5.97 13.55 -10.62
CA VAL A 124 6.50 13.21 -9.30
C VAL A 124 5.72 13.85 -8.15
N GLY A 125 5.21 15.08 -8.33
CA GLY A 125 4.47 15.82 -7.30
C GLY A 125 3.24 15.08 -6.75
N PRO A 126 2.27 14.70 -7.60
CA PRO A 126 1.19 13.77 -7.23
C PRO A 126 1.63 12.50 -6.51
N CYS A 127 2.70 11.87 -7.00
CA CYS A 127 3.21 10.63 -6.44
C CYS A 127 3.77 10.83 -5.02
N ILE A 128 4.44 11.95 -4.76
CA ILE A 128 4.90 12.34 -3.42
C ILE A 128 3.71 12.52 -2.48
N LEU A 129 2.64 13.18 -2.94
CA LEU A 129 1.45 13.40 -2.11
C LEU A 129 0.81 12.07 -1.69
N TYR A 130 0.71 11.10 -2.59
CA TYR A 130 0.26 9.75 -2.24
C TYR A 130 1.21 9.01 -1.32
N ALA A 131 2.53 9.07 -1.58
CA ALA A 131 3.51 8.45 -0.71
C ALA A 131 3.41 8.99 0.73
N VAL A 132 3.40 10.31 0.90
CA VAL A 132 3.26 10.98 2.21
C VAL A 132 1.92 10.64 2.88
N SER A 133 0.84 10.50 2.11
CA SER A 133 -0.47 10.07 2.64
C SER A 133 -0.46 8.63 3.16
N CYS A 134 0.41 7.79 2.59
CA CYS A 134 0.67 6.42 3.02
C CYS A 134 1.81 6.34 4.05
N GLY A 135 2.39 7.45 4.52
CA GLY A 135 3.53 7.40 5.44
C GLY A 135 4.82 6.85 4.81
N LEU A 136 4.94 6.91 3.49
CA LEU A 136 6.10 6.46 2.71
C LEU A 136 6.85 7.66 2.11
N SER A 137 8.11 7.45 1.75
CA SER A 137 8.88 8.36 0.90
C SER A 137 9.10 7.75 -0.48
N ASP A 138 9.39 8.60 -1.46
CA ASP A 138 9.71 8.20 -2.82
C ASP A 138 10.99 7.35 -2.88
N HIS A 139 12.02 7.69 -2.12
CA HIS A 139 13.26 6.91 -1.97
C HIS A 139 12.97 5.51 -1.41
N VAL A 140 12.10 5.39 -0.40
CA VAL A 140 11.71 4.08 0.13
C VAL A 140 11.00 3.24 -0.93
N LEU A 141 10.10 3.85 -1.70
CA LEU A 141 9.36 3.19 -2.78
C LEU A 141 10.26 2.77 -3.95
N ALA A 142 11.27 3.56 -4.30
CA ALA A 142 12.19 3.27 -5.39
C ALA A 142 13.29 2.28 -4.98
N ASP A 143 14.03 2.62 -3.92
CA ASP A 143 15.33 2.01 -3.62
C ASP A 143 15.21 0.79 -2.69
N HIS A 144 14.26 0.81 -1.77
CA HIS A 144 14.07 -0.27 -0.80
C HIS A 144 12.95 -1.25 -1.20
N LEU A 145 11.85 -0.73 -1.73
CA LEU A 145 10.66 -1.53 -2.07
C LEU A 145 10.60 -1.93 -3.54
N ASP A 146 11.48 -1.43 -4.40
CA ASP A 146 11.50 -1.80 -5.83
C ASP A 146 10.10 -1.68 -6.47
N ILE A 147 9.35 -0.62 -6.12
CA ILE A 147 8.00 -0.33 -6.61
C ILE A 147 8.04 0.73 -7.68
N LEU A 148 8.82 1.78 -7.46
CA LEU A 148 8.94 2.90 -8.38
C LEU A 148 10.22 2.82 -9.20
N LEU A 149 10.14 3.36 -10.42
CA LEU A 149 11.27 3.73 -11.25
C LEU A 149 11.22 5.25 -11.46
N ARG A 150 12.33 5.94 -11.20
CA ARG A 150 12.50 7.34 -11.59
C ARG A 150 12.80 7.37 -13.09
N THR A 151 11.98 8.05 -13.87
CA THR A 151 12.08 8.09 -15.34
C THR A 151 12.37 9.50 -15.86
N GLY A 152 12.11 10.52 -15.06
CA GLY A 152 12.54 11.88 -15.35
C GLY A 152 14.01 12.07 -14.98
N GLY A 153 14.74 12.75 -15.86
CA GLY A 153 16.08 13.26 -15.66
C GLY A 153 16.51 13.92 -16.96
N GLN A 154 17.06 15.13 -16.91
CA GLN A 154 17.82 15.64 -18.05
C GLN A 154 18.94 14.63 -18.31
N ALA A 155 19.02 14.09 -19.52
CA ALA A 155 20.28 13.56 -19.98
C ALA A 155 21.28 14.70 -19.80
N ALA A 156 22.36 14.47 -19.06
CA ALA A 156 23.50 15.36 -19.15
C ALA A 156 23.91 15.34 -20.62
N GLU A 157 23.62 16.43 -21.33
CA GLU A 157 24.34 16.73 -22.55
C GLU A 157 25.78 16.94 -22.09
N ASP A 158 26.65 15.98 -22.45
CA ASP A 158 28.09 16.10 -22.31
C ASP A 158 28.53 17.32 -23.16
N GLU A 159 28.51 18.51 -22.57
CA GLU A 159 29.35 19.61 -23.02
C GLU A 159 30.66 19.53 -22.23
N ASP A 160 31.64 18.87 -22.85
CA ASP A 160 33.06 19.13 -22.61
C ASP A 160 33.32 20.65 -22.76
N ASP A 161 33.79 21.31 -21.70
CA ASP A 161 35.05 22.07 -21.74
C ASP A 161 35.42 22.70 -20.37
N ASP A 162 36.50 22.15 -19.82
CA ASP A 162 37.65 22.72 -19.10
C ASP A 162 37.56 23.66 -17.85
N GLU A 163 38.32 23.20 -16.84
CA GLU A 163 39.17 23.88 -15.83
C GLU A 163 38.53 24.90 -14.83
N THR A 164 38.66 24.83 -13.49
CA THR A 164 39.77 24.46 -12.58
C THR A 164 39.23 24.25 -11.14
N PRO A 165 39.96 23.60 -10.20
CA PRO A 165 39.48 23.31 -8.84
C PRO A 165 40.06 24.26 -7.78
N GLU A 166 39.22 24.89 -6.97
CA GLU A 166 39.62 25.51 -5.70
C GLU A 166 38.54 25.27 -4.63
N ALA A 167 39.01 24.97 -3.42
CA ALA A 167 38.31 24.33 -2.33
C ALA A 167 37.38 25.24 -1.52
N ALA A 168 36.29 24.70 -0.97
CA ALA A 168 36.04 24.62 0.48
C ALA A 168 34.60 24.18 0.79
N GLY A 169 34.50 23.10 1.57
CA GLY A 169 33.46 22.82 2.57
C GLY A 169 32.01 23.18 2.25
N ASP A 170 31.27 22.17 1.78
CA ASP A 170 29.97 21.88 2.39
C ASP A 170 29.67 20.38 2.28
N GLN A 171 29.00 19.83 3.27
CA GLN A 171 28.56 18.43 3.22
C GLN A 171 27.57 18.28 2.06
N PRO A 172 27.68 17.26 1.18
CA PRO A 172 26.63 17.04 0.20
C PRO A 172 25.39 16.57 0.96
N GLU A 173 24.39 17.45 1.06
CA GLU A 173 23.02 17.01 1.29
C GLU A 173 22.68 15.94 0.24
N PRO A 174 21.93 14.88 0.60
CA PRO A 174 21.58 13.85 -0.36
C PRO A 174 20.78 14.50 -1.50
N GLN A 175 21.37 14.55 -2.69
CA GLN A 175 20.73 15.05 -3.89
C GLN A 175 19.49 14.20 -4.18
N GLU A 176 18.32 14.75 -3.86
CA GLU A 176 17.03 14.27 -4.35
C GLU A 176 17.08 14.28 -5.87
N GLY A 177 17.13 13.09 -6.48
CA GLY A 177 17.14 12.95 -7.92
C GLY A 177 15.98 13.74 -8.54
N THR A 178 16.31 14.73 -9.35
CA THR A 178 15.42 15.72 -9.98
C THR A 178 14.59 15.10 -11.12
N GLY A 179 14.01 13.93 -10.87
CA GLY A 179 13.15 13.27 -11.85
C GLY A 179 11.79 13.90 -11.86
N SER A 180 11.47 14.62 -12.94
CA SER A 180 10.14 15.21 -13.17
C SER A 180 9.01 14.18 -13.19
N THR A 181 9.34 12.93 -13.52
CA THR A 181 8.40 11.80 -13.61
C THR A 181 8.93 10.53 -12.95
N VAL A 182 7.97 9.72 -12.49
CA VAL A 182 8.17 8.37 -11.94
C VAL A 182 7.12 7.44 -12.52
N ARG A 183 7.38 6.13 -12.54
CA ARG A 183 6.36 5.12 -12.89
C ARG A 183 6.44 3.90 -12.00
N LEU A 184 5.36 3.15 -11.89
CA LEU A 184 5.38 1.82 -11.30
C LEU A 184 6.22 0.86 -12.14
N LYS A 185 7.02 0.03 -11.46
CA LYS A 185 7.71 -1.10 -12.09
C LYS A 185 6.70 -2.19 -12.42
N ASP A 186 6.78 -2.70 -13.65
CA ASP A 186 6.06 -3.90 -14.06
C ASP A 186 6.44 -5.09 -13.17
N TRP A 187 5.47 -5.92 -12.81
CA TRP A 187 5.68 -7.08 -11.93
C TRP A 187 6.86 -7.96 -12.37
N LYS A 188 7.12 -8.11 -13.68
CA LYS A 188 8.24 -8.91 -14.22
C LYS A 188 9.61 -8.36 -13.81
N ALA A 189 9.71 -7.04 -13.72
CA ALA A 189 10.94 -6.32 -13.41
C ALA A 189 11.22 -6.31 -11.90
N ARG A 190 10.20 -6.54 -11.07
CA ARG A 190 10.33 -6.48 -9.61
C ARG A 190 10.81 -7.83 -9.10
N ARG A 191 12.04 -7.91 -8.56
CA ARG A 191 12.67 -9.19 -8.17
C ARG A 191 13.37 -9.17 -6.82
N ARG A 192 13.19 -8.10 -6.04
CA ARG A 192 13.84 -7.98 -4.73
C ARG A 192 13.55 -9.17 -3.81
N LEU A 193 14.53 -9.56 -3.00
CA LEU A 193 14.38 -10.69 -2.07
C LEU A 193 13.29 -10.45 -1.01
N SER A 194 13.04 -9.20 -0.63
CA SER A 194 12.04 -8.82 0.37
C SER A 194 10.60 -8.75 -0.17
N MET A 195 10.32 -9.24 -1.38
CA MET A 195 8.98 -9.30 -1.99
C MET A 195 8.11 -10.45 -1.43
N GLY A 196 8.65 -11.24 -0.51
CA GLY A 196 7.99 -12.44 -0.01
C GLY A 196 8.59 -13.72 -0.57
N TYR A 197 9.87 -13.71 -0.92
CA TYR A 197 10.62 -14.97 -0.93
C TYR A 197 10.64 -15.53 0.50
N ASP A 198 10.42 -16.83 0.61
CA ASP A 198 10.39 -17.53 1.89
C ASP A 198 11.18 -18.84 1.75
N PRO A 199 12.22 -19.07 2.57
CA PRO A 199 13.04 -20.28 2.47
C PRO A 199 12.22 -21.59 2.49
N ALA A 200 11.09 -21.61 3.20
CA ALA A 200 10.21 -22.78 3.25
C ALA A 200 9.58 -23.12 1.89
N VAL A 201 9.30 -22.10 1.07
CA VAL A 201 8.77 -22.28 -0.29
C VAL A 201 9.91 -22.38 -1.31
N ASP A 202 11.00 -21.67 -1.11
CA ASP A 202 12.01 -21.44 -2.15
C ASP A 202 13.20 -22.40 -2.10
N SER A 203 13.44 -23.07 -0.98
CA SER A 203 14.55 -23.99 -0.84
C SER A 203 14.09 -25.41 -0.53
N ALA A 204 14.49 -26.35 -1.39
CA ALA A 204 14.27 -27.78 -1.16
C ALA A 204 14.97 -28.25 0.14
N SER A 205 16.11 -27.64 0.48
CA SER A 205 16.85 -27.93 1.70
C SER A 205 16.13 -27.48 2.98
N ALA A 206 15.48 -26.30 3.00
CA ALA A 206 14.72 -25.90 4.19
C ALA A 206 13.42 -26.70 4.33
N ARG A 207 12.81 -27.17 3.22
CA ARG A 207 11.70 -28.13 3.28
C ARG A 207 12.11 -29.44 3.93
N ALA A 208 13.28 -29.98 3.56
CA ALA A 208 13.82 -31.20 4.15
C ALA A 208 14.18 -31.00 5.64
N ALA A 209 14.72 -29.84 6.01
CA ALA A 209 15.03 -29.49 7.40
C ALA A 209 13.76 -29.31 8.26
N ALA A 210 12.69 -28.68 7.72
CA ALA A 210 11.43 -28.51 8.45
C ALA A 210 10.65 -29.82 8.67
N GLN A 211 10.87 -30.83 7.81
CA GLN A 211 10.28 -32.17 7.95
C GLN A 211 11.07 -33.09 8.90
N GLN A 212 12.28 -32.69 9.30
CA GLN A 212 13.08 -33.42 10.27
C GLN A 212 13.04 -32.68 11.62
N PRO A 213 12.33 -33.19 12.64
CA PRO A 213 12.36 -32.58 13.96
C PRO A 213 13.81 -32.63 14.49
N SER A 214 14.39 -31.46 14.73
CA SER A 214 15.67 -31.32 15.42
C SER A 214 15.59 -31.98 16.79
N LEU A 215 16.54 -32.87 17.10
CA LEU A 215 16.70 -33.50 18.41
C LEU A 215 17.26 -32.53 19.48
N PHE A 216 17.63 -31.31 19.11
CA PHE A 216 18.24 -30.32 20.00
C PHE A 216 17.49 -28.97 19.91
N PRO A 217 16.69 -28.59 20.92
CA PRO A 217 15.88 -27.37 20.88
C PRO A 217 16.63 -26.10 21.33
N GLU A 218 17.97 -26.11 21.34
CA GLU A 218 18.75 -24.97 21.82
C GLU A 218 19.55 -24.34 20.69
N GLY A 219 19.05 -23.20 20.18
CA GLY A 219 19.85 -22.25 19.41
C GLY A 219 19.30 -21.80 18.05
N GLU A 220 18.26 -22.44 17.52
CA GLU A 220 17.59 -21.90 16.32
C GLU A 220 16.79 -20.67 16.71
N LYS A 221 17.43 -19.50 16.53
CA LYS A 221 16.74 -18.22 16.46
C LYS A 221 15.58 -18.42 15.48
N PRO A 222 14.31 -18.27 15.90
CA PRO A 222 13.20 -18.48 15.00
C PRO A 222 13.46 -17.64 13.75
N PRO A 223 13.29 -18.21 12.54
CA PRO A 223 13.42 -17.43 11.32
C PRO A 223 12.63 -16.16 11.53
N ALA A 224 13.23 -15.00 11.22
CA ALA A 224 12.66 -13.70 11.49
C ALA A 224 11.39 -13.48 10.63
N HIS A 225 10.33 -14.19 10.96
CA HIS A 225 9.03 -14.16 10.33
C HIS A 225 8.23 -13.02 10.93
N SER A 226 8.68 -11.78 10.71
CA SER A 226 7.91 -10.62 11.17
C SER A 226 8.24 -9.32 10.45
N ARG A 227 8.64 -9.38 9.16
CA ARG A 227 8.40 -8.24 8.29
C ARG A 227 7.14 -8.58 7.50
N GLN A 228 6.00 -8.01 7.91
CA GLN A 228 4.75 -8.14 7.18
C GLN A 228 5.03 -7.75 5.72
N VAL A 229 4.92 -8.73 4.81
CA VAL A 229 5.17 -8.51 3.40
C VAL A 229 3.93 -7.81 2.83
N PRO A 230 4.07 -6.65 2.17
CA PRO A 230 2.94 -5.96 1.55
C PRO A 230 2.13 -6.88 0.65
N LEU A 231 0.80 -6.75 0.67
CA LEU A 231 -0.08 -7.63 -0.13
C LEU A 231 0.23 -7.56 -1.63
N ILE A 232 0.61 -6.39 -2.15
CA ILE A 232 1.02 -6.25 -3.55
C ILE A 232 2.26 -7.10 -3.89
N ASP A 233 3.19 -7.22 -2.95
CA ASP A 233 4.39 -8.02 -3.13
C ASP A 233 4.06 -9.50 -3.12
N GLN A 234 3.15 -9.92 -2.24
CA GLN A 234 2.64 -11.27 -2.22
C GLN A 234 1.91 -11.63 -3.53
N ALA A 235 1.13 -10.70 -4.09
CA ALA A 235 0.48 -10.88 -5.39
C ALA A 235 1.50 -11.05 -6.53
N HIS A 236 2.50 -10.16 -6.62
CA HIS A 236 3.53 -10.26 -7.66
C HIS A 236 4.41 -11.51 -7.47
N ARG A 237 4.68 -11.92 -6.23
CA ARG A 237 5.36 -13.18 -5.94
C ARG A 237 4.60 -14.37 -6.50
N LEU A 238 3.28 -14.42 -6.29
CA LEU A 238 2.43 -15.46 -6.85
C LEU A 238 2.43 -15.45 -8.37
N MET A 239 2.41 -14.27 -9.01
CA MET A 239 2.53 -14.17 -10.46
C MET A 239 3.84 -14.76 -10.99
N HIS A 240 4.96 -14.55 -10.29
CA HIS A 240 6.23 -15.17 -10.66
C HIS A 240 6.20 -16.70 -10.53
N LEU A 241 5.68 -17.23 -9.42
CA LEU A 241 5.56 -18.67 -9.19
C LEU A 241 4.64 -19.32 -10.22
N TRP A 242 3.50 -18.68 -10.52
CA TRP A 242 2.53 -19.15 -11.49
C TRP A 242 3.11 -19.17 -12.90
N ARG A 243 3.80 -18.09 -13.32
CA ARG A 243 4.47 -18.04 -14.62
C ARG A 243 5.61 -19.07 -14.75
N ALA A 244 6.25 -19.44 -13.65
CA ALA A 244 7.25 -20.51 -13.65
C ALA A 244 6.64 -21.92 -13.79
N GLY A 245 5.31 -22.06 -13.67
CA GLY A 245 4.61 -23.36 -13.71
C GLY A 245 4.70 -24.16 -12.40
N ASP A 246 5.25 -23.57 -11.33
CA ASP A 246 5.47 -24.23 -10.05
C ASP A 246 4.20 -24.22 -9.17
N VAL A 247 3.12 -24.89 -9.60
CA VAL A 247 1.81 -24.87 -8.90
C VAL A 247 1.91 -25.35 -7.45
N VAL A 248 2.80 -26.31 -7.16
CA VAL A 248 3.06 -26.78 -5.78
C VAL A 248 3.58 -25.63 -4.90
N LYS A 249 4.51 -24.80 -5.41
CA LYS A 249 5.02 -23.64 -4.67
C LYS A 249 3.96 -22.57 -4.47
N VAL A 250 3.10 -22.38 -5.48
CA VAL A 250 1.95 -21.48 -5.37
C VAL A 250 1.07 -21.90 -4.20
N ASP A 251 0.72 -23.20 -4.14
CA ASP A 251 -0.14 -23.73 -3.09
C ASP A 251 0.46 -23.58 -1.69
N GLU A 252 1.74 -23.94 -1.54
CA GLU A 252 2.48 -23.78 -0.30
C GLU A 252 2.57 -22.30 0.12
N TYR A 253 2.83 -21.39 -0.83
CA TYR A 253 2.91 -19.96 -0.54
C TYR A 253 1.56 -19.39 -0.09
N LEU A 254 0.47 -19.77 -0.77
CA LEU A 254 -0.90 -19.37 -0.40
C LEU A 254 -1.27 -19.83 1.01
N GLU A 255 -0.86 -21.03 1.40
CA GLU A 255 -1.12 -21.59 2.74
C GLU A 255 -0.26 -20.90 3.79
N LEU A 256 1.07 -20.82 3.57
CA LEU A 256 2.03 -20.22 4.50
C LEU A 256 1.66 -18.77 4.85
N ARG A 257 1.15 -18.02 3.88
CA ARG A 257 0.75 -16.62 4.06
C ARG A 257 -0.72 -16.44 4.44
N GLY A 258 -1.48 -17.54 4.57
CA GLY A 258 -2.91 -17.49 4.89
C GLY A 258 -3.76 -16.75 3.85
N LEU A 259 -3.29 -16.64 2.61
CA LEU A 259 -3.91 -15.83 1.56
C LEU A 259 -5.24 -16.41 1.08
N ARG A 260 -5.44 -17.72 1.24
CA ARG A 260 -6.68 -18.42 0.87
C ARG A 260 -7.90 -17.92 1.62
N ARG A 261 -7.73 -17.57 2.90
CA ARG A 261 -8.81 -17.09 3.77
C ARG A 261 -8.90 -15.57 3.80
N SER A 262 -7.98 -14.88 3.13
CA SER A 262 -7.90 -13.42 3.13
C SER A 262 -8.86 -12.83 2.10
N ARG A 263 -10.00 -12.31 2.56
CA ARG A 263 -10.94 -11.55 1.71
C ARG A 263 -10.26 -10.32 1.08
N LEU A 264 -9.41 -9.64 1.84
CA LEU A 264 -8.63 -8.48 1.38
C LEU A 264 -7.73 -8.85 0.20
N PHE A 265 -7.10 -10.03 0.24
CA PHE A 265 -6.25 -10.48 -0.86
C PHE A 265 -7.07 -10.77 -2.12
N GLY A 266 -8.24 -11.42 -1.98
CA GLY A 266 -9.18 -11.62 -3.09
C GLY A 266 -9.65 -10.30 -3.72
N GLN A 267 -10.01 -9.31 -2.89
CA GLN A 267 -10.39 -7.97 -3.35
C GLN A 267 -9.24 -7.26 -4.06
N LEU A 268 -8.01 -7.38 -3.54
CA LEU A 268 -6.82 -6.85 -4.19
C LEU A 268 -6.62 -7.47 -5.59
N LEU A 269 -6.66 -8.79 -5.72
CA LEU A 269 -6.53 -9.46 -7.01
C LEU A 269 -7.59 -8.97 -8.00
N GLN A 270 -8.85 -8.86 -7.55
CA GLN A 270 -9.93 -8.36 -8.39
C GLN A 270 -9.67 -6.93 -8.87
N ALA A 271 -9.26 -6.03 -7.97
CA ALA A 271 -8.91 -4.67 -8.35
C ALA A 271 -7.74 -4.61 -9.33
N LEU A 272 -6.70 -5.44 -9.14
CA LEU A 272 -5.57 -5.51 -10.07
C LEU A 272 -6.00 -6.02 -11.45
N ILE A 273 -6.89 -7.01 -11.53
CA ILE A 273 -7.46 -7.50 -12.80
C ILE A 273 -8.15 -6.34 -13.54
N GLU A 274 -9.00 -5.58 -12.84
CA GLU A 274 -9.75 -4.47 -13.42
C GLU A 274 -8.85 -3.30 -13.86
N LEU A 275 -7.75 -3.07 -13.15
CA LEU A 275 -6.75 -2.05 -13.48
C LEU A 275 -5.73 -2.49 -14.54
N SER A 276 -5.74 -3.77 -14.93
CA SER A 276 -4.86 -4.32 -15.96
C SER A 276 -5.46 -4.14 -17.34
N GLU A 277 -4.63 -3.81 -18.33
CA GLU A 277 -5.05 -3.61 -19.71
C GLU A 277 -5.71 -4.89 -20.27
N THR A 278 -6.80 -4.73 -21.02
CA THR A 278 -7.54 -5.85 -21.62
C THR A 278 -6.63 -6.66 -22.55
N GLY A 279 -6.57 -7.97 -22.35
CA GLY A 279 -5.71 -8.87 -23.14
C GLY A 279 -4.23 -8.87 -22.74
N SER A 280 -3.84 -8.14 -21.68
CA SER A 280 -2.48 -8.20 -21.15
C SER A 280 -2.17 -9.54 -20.47
N GLU A 281 -0.89 -9.94 -20.51
CA GLU A 281 -0.39 -11.12 -19.78
C GLU A 281 -0.61 -10.97 -18.26
N GLU A 282 -0.43 -9.76 -17.73
CA GLU A 282 -0.69 -9.44 -16.32
C GLU A 282 -2.12 -9.81 -15.94
N ARG A 283 -3.10 -9.35 -16.73
CA ARG A 283 -4.51 -9.63 -16.49
C ARG A 283 -4.82 -11.13 -16.54
N ALA A 284 -4.35 -11.83 -17.56
CA ALA A 284 -4.58 -13.27 -17.71
C ALA A 284 -3.98 -14.08 -16.54
N LEU A 285 -2.78 -13.71 -16.08
CA LEU A 285 -2.16 -14.34 -14.91
C LEU A 285 -2.96 -14.08 -13.63
N LEU A 286 -3.38 -12.84 -13.39
CA LEU A 286 -4.18 -12.51 -12.21
C LEU A 286 -5.54 -13.21 -12.23
N GLU A 287 -6.20 -13.31 -13.39
CA GLU A 287 -7.47 -14.03 -13.56
C GLU A 287 -7.31 -15.53 -13.24
N THR A 288 -6.25 -16.17 -13.76
CA THR A 288 -5.99 -17.59 -13.48
C THR A 288 -5.65 -17.85 -12.00
N ILE A 289 -4.86 -16.98 -11.36
CA ILE A 289 -4.57 -17.06 -9.92
C ILE A 289 -5.84 -16.85 -9.09
N SER A 290 -6.69 -15.89 -9.47
CA SER A 290 -7.97 -15.61 -8.81
C SER A 290 -8.93 -16.81 -8.90
N ASN A 291 -9.00 -17.47 -10.06
CA ASN A 291 -9.80 -18.68 -10.23
C ASN A 291 -9.26 -19.85 -9.38
N HIS A 292 -7.95 -20.08 -9.38
CA HIS A 292 -7.32 -21.10 -8.54
C HIS A 292 -7.60 -20.90 -7.04
N LEU A 293 -7.59 -19.65 -6.58
CA LEU A 293 -7.93 -19.29 -5.21
C LEU A 293 -9.38 -19.66 -4.87
N LYS A 294 -10.33 -19.38 -5.78
CA LYS A 294 -11.76 -19.68 -5.61
C LYS A 294 -12.04 -21.18 -5.61
N GLU A 295 -11.52 -21.91 -6.59
CA GLU A 295 -11.74 -23.36 -6.74
C GLU A 295 -11.28 -24.13 -5.50
N ARG A 296 -10.12 -23.76 -4.96
CA ARG A 296 -9.58 -24.42 -3.76
C ARG A 296 -10.23 -23.93 -2.47
N GLY A 297 -10.65 -22.66 -2.39
CA GLY A 297 -11.45 -22.17 -1.26
C GLY A 297 -12.70 -23.02 -1.04
N VAL A 298 -13.40 -23.37 -2.12
CA VAL A 298 -14.59 -24.25 -2.10
C VAL A 298 -14.25 -25.67 -1.62
N GLN A 299 -13.13 -26.24 -2.06
CA GLN A 299 -12.73 -27.60 -1.63
C GLN A 299 -12.42 -27.70 -0.13
N PHE A 300 -11.79 -26.68 0.45
CA PHE A 300 -11.51 -26.64 1.89
C PHE A 300 -12.79 -26.50 2.74
N GLU A 301 -13.76 -25.71 2.29
CA GLU A 301 -15.05 -25.56 3.00
C GLU A 301 -15.90 -26.84 2.94
N SER A 302 -15.90 -27.55 1.81
CA SER A 302 -16.60 -28.84 1.67
C SER A 302 -15.98 -29.93 2.56
N GLY A 303 -14.66 -30.07 2.58
CA GLY A 303 -13.99 -31.07 3.44
C GLY A 303 -14.14 -30.78 4.95
N GLN A 304 -14.30 -29.51 5.33
CA GLN A 304 -14.56 -29.14 6.72
C GLN A 304 -16.02 -29.43 7.13
N LYS A 305 -16.99 -29.31 6.22
CA LYS A 305 -18.38 -29.73 6.48
C LYS A 305 -18.51 -31.25 6.64
N GLU A 306 -17.85 -32.03 5.79
CA GLU A 306 -17.88 -33.50 5.85
C GLU A 306 -17.27 -34.08 7.14
N MET A 307 -16.31 -33.38 7.77
CA MET A 307 -15.74 -33.82 9.06
C MET A 307 -16.59 -33.48 10.29
N PHE A 308 -17.63 -32.65 10.15
CA PHE A 308 -18.48 -32.19 11.25
C PHE A 308 -19.94 -32.66 11.14
N GLU A 309 -20.27 -33.50 10.15
CA GLU A 309 -21.55 -34.22 10.11
C GLU A 309 -21.43 -35.58 10.83
N PRO A 310 -22.26 -35.87 11.86
CA PRO A 310 -22.22 -37.11 12.65
C PRO A 310 -22.80 -38.33 11.94
#